data_AF-A0A0F3RGL5-F1
#
_entry.id   AF-A0A0F3RGL5-F1
#
_cell.length_a   1.000
_cell.length_b   1.000
_cell.length_c   1.000
_cell.angle_alpha   90.00
_cell.angle_beta   90.00
_cell.angle_gamma   90.00
#
_symmetry.space_group_name_H-M   'P 1'
#
loop_
_entity.id
_entity.type
_entity.pdbx_description
1 polymer ?
#
loop_
_entity_poly.entity_id
_entity_poly.type
_entity_poly.pdbx_seq_one_letter_code
_entity_poly.pdbx_strand_id
1 'polypeptide(L)'
;MNNNVITRFAPSPTGFLHIGSARTALFNYLFARHHNGQFLLRIEDTDKERSTKEAVEAIFSGLKWLGLDWNGEVIFQSKRHNLYKEAALKLLQNGKAYYCFTSQEEIERQRQQALENKQHFIFNSEWRDKDPSIYPTDIKPVIRLKTPREGSITIMTLYKVR
;
A
#
# COMPACT_ATOMS: atom_id res chain seq x y z
N MET A 1 -25.00 -16.11 3.77
CA MET A 1 -23.71 -15.45 3.50
C MET A 1 -23.86 -14.72 2.17
N ASN A 2 -23.85 -13.38 2.18
CA ASN A 2 -23.83 -12.61 0.94
C ASN A 2 -22.42 -12.72 0.33
N ASN A 3 -22.16 -13.82 -0.36
CA ASN A 3 -20.89 -14.13 -1.01
C ASN A 3 -20.76 -13.37 -2.35
N ASN A 4 -20.94 -12.05 -2.34
CA ASN A 4 -20.68 -11.29 -3.55
C ASN A 4 -19.17 -11.02 -3.64
N VAL A 5 -18.50 -11.65 -4.62
CA VAL A 5 -17.06 -11.46 -4.85
C VAL A 5 -16.81 -10.01 -5.24
N ILE A 6 -15.88 -9.34 -4.56
CA ILE A 6 -15.46 -7.97 -4.91
C ILE A 6 -13.95 -7.98 -5.15
N THR A 7 -13.56 -7.65 -6.37
CA THR A 7 -12.15 -7.46 -6.75
C THR A 7 -11.89 -5.98 -6.99
N ARG A 8 -10.61 -5.58 -6.97
CA ARG A 8 -10.21 -4.22 -7.36
C ARG A 8 -8.92 -4.20 -8.14
N PHE A 9 -8.88 -3.41 -9.19
CA PHE A 9 -7.63 -2.96 -9.81
C PHE A 9 -7.21 -1.63 -9.18
N ALA A 10 -5.96 -1.57 -8.71
CA ALA A 10 -5.44 -0.45 -7.93
C ALA A 10 -4.13 0.12 -8.52
N PRO A 11 -4.18 0.76 -9.71
CA PRO A 11 -2.97 1.31 -10.34
C PRO A 11 -2.55 2.64 -9.71
N SER A 12 -1.23 2.84 -9.59
CA SER A 12 -0.65 4.17 -9.34
C SER A 12 -0.48 4.89 -10.69
N PRO A 13 -0.89 6.15 -10.83
CA PRO A 13 -0.85 6.88 -12.09
C PRO A 13 0.55 7.45 -12.39
N THR A 14 1.56 6.59 -12.39
CA THR A 14 2.97 6.97 -12.61
C THR A 14 3.45 6.75 -14.05
N GLY A 15 2.53 6.48 -14.97
CA GLY A 15 2.82 6.17 -16.38
C GLY A 15 1.70 5.38 -17.06
N PHE A 16 2.00 4.82 -18.23
CA PHE A 16 1.05 4.05 -19.03
C PHE A 16 0.72 2.68 -18.43
N LEU A 17 -0.47 2.18 -18.75
CA LEU A 17 -0.91 0.82 -18.43
C LEU A 17 -0.05 -0.21 -19.18
N HIS A 18 0.99 -0.73 -18.54
CA HIS A 18 1.82 -1.79 -19.11
C HIS A 18 1.10 -3.16 -19.07
N ILE A 19 1.57 -4.10 -19.90
CA ILE A 19 0.95 -5.43 -20.09
C ILE A 19 0.77 -6.23 -18.78
N GLY A 20 1.72 -6.12 -17.85
CA GLY A 20 1.63 -6.79 -16.55
C GLY A 20 0.46 -6.27 -15.70
N SER A 21 0.24 -4.96 -15.72
CA SER A 21 -0.89 -4.31 -15.04
C SER A 21 -2.21 -4.63 -15.74
N ALA A 22 -2.25 -4.59 -17.07
CA ALA A 22 -3.42 -5.00 -17.86
C ALA A 22 -3.83 -6.45 -17.58
N ARG A 23 -2.86 -7.38 -17.51
CA ARG A 23 -3.11 -8.78 -17.13
C ARG A 23 -3.72 -8.91 -15.73
N THR A 24 -3.23 -8.10 -14.79
CA THR A 24 -3.76 -8.09 -13.41
C THR A 24 -5.20 -7.58 -13.39
N ALA A 25 -5.50 -6.50 -14.12
CA ALA A 25 -6.86 -5.99 -14.27
C ALA A 25 -7.78 -7.05 -14.89
N LEU A 26 -7.34 -7.71 -15.97
CA LEU A 26 -8.08 -8.79 -16.63
C LEU A 26 -8.43 -9.93 -15.68
N PHE A 27 -7.49 -10.42 -14.87
CA PHE A 27 -7.78 -11.49 -13.91
C PHE A 27 -8.77 -11.05 -12.82
N ASN A 28 -8.64 -9.82 -12.30
CA ASN A 28 -9.60 -9.29 -11.33
C ASN A 28 -11.00 -9.17 -11.94
N TYR A 29 -11.09 -8.69 -13.19
CA TYR A 29 -12.34 -8.57 -13.94
C TYR A 29 -12.98 -9.94 -14.20
N LEU A 30 -12.25 -10.89 -14.79
CA LEU A 30 -12.75 -12.23 -15.09
C LEU A 30 -13.18 -12.98 -13.82
N PHE A 31 -12.40 -12.87 -12.74
CA PHE A 31 -12.73 -13.53 -11.47
C PHE A 31 -14.03 -12.98 -10.86
N ALA A 32 -14.22 -11.65 -10.88
CA ALA A 32 -15.48 -11.05 -10.45
C ALA A 32 -16.64 -11.50 -11.34
N ARG A 33 -16.50 -11.42 -12.67
CA ARG A 33 -17.57 -11.80 -13.62
C ARG A 33 -17.97 -13.27 -13.49
N HIS A 34 -17.00 -14.17 -13.33
CA HIS A 34 -17.25 -15.60 -13.14
C HIS A 34 -18.11 -15.89 -11.89
N HIS A 35 -17.96 -15.09 -10.84
CA HIS A 35 -18.70 -15.22 -9.59
C HIS A 35 -19.88 -14.25 -9.46
N ASN A 36 -20.32 -13.64 -10.57
CA ASN A 36 -21.38 -12.60 -10.57
C ASN A 36 -21.09 -11.43 -9.60
N GLY A 37 -19.81 -11.17 -9.35
CA GLY A 37 -19.30 -10.17 -8.43
C GLY A 37 -19.07 -8.80 -9.05
N GLN A 38 -18.37 -7.94 -8.30
CA GLN A 38 -18.03 -6.58 -8.69
C GLN A 38 -16.53 -6.42 -8.94
N PHE A 39 -16.18 -5.76 -10.03
CA PHE A 39 -14.82 -5.32 -10.35
C PHE A 39 -14.71 -3.82 -10.12
N LEU A 40 -13.96 -3.38 -9.11
CA LEU A 40 -13.84 -1.95 -8.76
C LEU A 40 -12.51 -1.35 -9.26
N LEU A 41 -12.49 -0.03 -9.44
CA LEU A 41 -11.28 0.73 -9.79
C LEU A 41 -10.91 1.71 -8.68
N ARG A 42 -9.64 1.67 -8.25
CA ARG A 42 -9.10 2.63 -7.29
C ARG A 42 -7.76 3.20 -7.77
N ILE A 43 -7.69 4.51 -7.99
CA ILE A 43 -6.44 5.17 -8.34
C ILE A 43 -5.62 5.43 -7.06
N GLU A 44 -4.40 4.92 -7.02
CA GLU A 44 -3.44 5.10 -5.91
C GLU A 44 -2.60 6.37 -6.14
N ASP A 45 -3.24 7.55 -6.03
CA ASP A 45 -2.71 8.90 -6.35
C ASP A 45 -2.15 9.68 -5.14
N THR A 46 -1.53 8.99 -4.17
CA THR A 46 -0.96 9.66 -2.99
C THR A 46 0.35 10.40 -3.27
N ASP A 47 1.09 9.97 -4.30
CA ASP A 47 2.30 10.65 -4.77
C ASP A 47 1.91 11.73 -5.79
N LYS A 48 1.76 12.97 -5.30
CA LYS A 48 1.32 14.10 -6.13
C LYS A 48 2.28 14.46 -7.25
N GLU A 49 3.58 14.24 -7.06
CA GLU A 49 4.58 14.60 -8.07
C GLU A 49 4.50 13.67 -9.27
N ARG A 50 4.19 12.40 -9.03
CA ARG A 50 4.10 11.38 -10.08
C ARG A 50 2.70 11.19 -10.63
N SER A 51 1.66 11.66 -9.94
CA SER A 51 0.26 11.46 -10.31
C SER A 51 -0.26 12.58 -11.21
N THR A 52 -0.14 12.42 -12.52
CA THR A 52 -0.67 13.40 -13.49
C THR A 52 -2.07 13.03 -13.97
N LYS A 53 -2.83 14.02 -14.45
CA LYS A 53 -4.18 13.78 -15.01
C LYS A 53 -4.09 12.90 -16.25
N GLU A 54 -3.07 13.13 -17.07
CA GLU A 54 -2.80 12.41 -18.31
C GLU A 54 -2.53 10.93 -18.03
N ALA A 55 -1.79 10.62 -16.95
CA ALA A 55 -1.55 9.23 -16.54
C ALA A 55 -2.83 8.53 -16.07
N VAL A 56 -3.70 9.23 -15.33
CA VAL A 56 -5.01 8.70 -14.93
C VAL A 56 -5.90 8.45 -16.15
N GLU A 57 -5.96 9.39 -17.10
CA GLU A 57 -6.74 9.25 -18.33
C GLU A 57 -6.22 8.11 -19.22
N ALA A 58 -4.90 7.92 -19.29
CA ALA A 58 -4.29 6.81 -20.00
C ALA A 58 -4.70 5.44 -19.41
N ILE A 59 -4.78 5.34 -18.08
CA ILE A 59 -5.29 4.15 -17.39
C ILE A 59 -6.75 3.90 -17.77
N PHE A 60 -7.61 4.91 -17.68
CA PHE A 60 -9.04 4.75 -18.00
C PHE A 60 -9.25 4.36 -19.47
N SER A 61 -8.52 5.00 -20.38
CA SER A 61 -8.60 4.72 -21.82
C SER A 61 -8.11 3.30 -22.13
N GLY A 62 -7.01 2.86 -21.51
CA GLY A 62 -6.50 1.50 -21.68
C GLY A 62 -7.46 0.43 -21.19
N LEU A 63 -8.10 0.63 -20.02
CA LEU A 63 -9.10 -0.30 -19.49
C LEU A 63 -10.35 -0.37 -20.39
N LYS A 64 -10.86 0.79 -20.86
CA LYS A 64 -12.00 0.84 -21.78
C LYS A 64 -11.69 0.17 -23.12
N TRP A 65 -10.51 0.41 -23.68
CA TRP A 65 -10.07 -0.21 -24.93
C TRP A 65 -10.01 -1.74 -24.82
N LEU A 66 -9.61 -2.26 -23.65
CA LEU A 66 -9.62 -3.70 -23.36
C LEU A 66 -11.02 -4.28 -23.05
N GLY A 67 -12.06 -3.45 -22.96
CA GLY A 67 -13.41 -3.87 -22.56
C GLY A 67 -13.52 -4.28 -21.08
N LEU A 68 -12.66 -3.71 -20.22
CA LEU A 68 -12.61 -4.00 -18.78
C LEU A 68 -13.39 -2.94 -17.98
N ASP A 69 -14.71 -2.93 -18.15
CA ASP A 69 -15.59 -2.01 -17.43
C ASP A 69 -15.63 -2.34 -15.93
N TRP A 70 -15.45 -1.30 -15.10
CA TRP A 70 -15.56 -1.41 -13.65
C TRP A 70 -16.94 -1.00 -13.16
N ASN A 71 -17.30 -1.51 -11.99
CA ASN A 71 -18.55 -1.21 -11.30
C ASN A 71 -18.36 -0.01 -10.36
N GLY A 72 -19.41 0.81 -10.25
CA GLY A 72 -19.45 1.94 -9.33
C GLY A 72 -18.49 3.08 -9.71
N GLU A 73 -18.30 3.99 -8.76
CA GLU A 73 -17.43 5.14 -8.94
C GLU A 73 -15.95 4.79 -8.79
N VAL A 74 -15.10 5.53 -9.51
CA VAL A 74 -13.66 5.45 -9.33
C VAL A 74 -13.28 6.07 -7.99
N ILE A 75 -12.56 5.30 -7.17
CA ILE A 75 -12.07 5.79 -5.88
C ILE A 75 -10.67 6.39 -6.07
N PHE A 76 -10.46 7.60 -5.56
CA PHE A 76 -9.14 8.23 -5.51
C PHE A 76 -8.60 8.20 -4.09
N GLN A 77 -7.39 7.67 -3.91
CA GLN A 77 -6.75 7.55 -2.61
C GLN A 77 -6.48 8.92 -1.98
N SER A 78 -6.14 9.92 -2.80
CA SER A 78 -5.93 11.31 -2.38
C SER A 78 -7.16 11.94 -1.71
N LYS A 79 -8.37 11.44 -1.96
CA LYS A 79 -9.61 11.93 -1.32
C LYS A 79 -9.90 11.26 0.03
N ARG A 80 -9.04 10.34 0.49
CA ARG A 80 -9.31 9.46 1.64
C ARG A 80 -8.31 9.60 2.79
N HIS A 81 -7.50 10.67 2.79
CA HIS A 81 -6.48 10.93 3.82
C HIS A 81 -6.99 10.80 5.26
N ASN A 82 -8.20 11.30 5.55
CA ASN A 82 -8.79 11.22 6.88
C ASN A 82 -8.98 9.76 7.35
N LEU A 83 -9.46 8.89 6.46
CA LEU A 83 -9.66 7.46 6.77
C LEU A 83 -8.34 6.76 7.09
N TYR A 84 -7.26 7.11 6.37
CA TYR A 84 -5.94 6.54 6.63
C TYR A 84 -5.34 7.06 7.94
N LYS A 85 -5.51 8.36 8.22
CA LYS A 85 -5.09 8.96 9.48
C LYS A 85 -5.82 8.31 10.66
N GLU A 86 -7.13 8.17 10.59
CA GLU A 86 -7.94 7.49 11.62
C GLU A 86 -7.49 6.04 11.83
N ALA A 87 -7.27 5.29 10.75
CA ALA A 87 -6.76 3.92 10.85
C ALA A 87 -5.38 3.86 11.53
N ALA A 88 -4.46 4.76 11.18
CA ALA A 88 -3.13 4.83 11.80
C ALA A 88 -3.20 5.18 13.30
N LEU A 89 -4.05 6.16 13.66
CA LEU A 89 -4.27 6.53 15.07
C LEU A 89 -4.90 5.39 15.86
N LYS A 90 -5.86 4.65 15.28
CA LYS A 90 -6.45 3.47 15.91
C LYS A 90 -5.42 2.37 16.15
N LEU A 91 -4.47 2.18 15.23
CA LEU A 91 -3.37 1.23 15.43
C LEU A 91 -2.41 1.68 16.55
N LEU A 92 -2.11 2.97 16.64
CA LEU A 92 -1.31 3.54 17.75
C LEU A 92 -2.00 3.32 19.09
N GLN A 93 -3.28 3.70 19.20
CA GLN A 93 -4.09 3.53 20.42
C GLN A 93 -4.13 2.07 20.88
N ASN A 94 -4.17 1.12 19.94
CA ASN A 94 -4.19 -0.32 20.24
C ASN A 94 -2.81 -0.94 20.44
N GLY A 95 -1.73 -0.14 20.50
CA GLY A 95 -0.35 -0.63 20.63
C GLY A 95 0.14 -1.48 19.45
N LYS A 96 -0.54 -1.38 18.29
CA LYS A 96 -0.18 -2.08 17.03
C LYS A 96 0.65 -1.22 16.08
N ALA A 97 0.89 0.03 16.46
CA ALA A 97 1.83 0.93 15.82
C ALA A 97 2.58 1.74 16.88
N TYR A 98 3.65 2.41 16.48
CA TYR A 98 4.45 3.28 17.35
C TYR A 98 4.98 4.48 16.57
N TYR A 99 5.32 5.55 17.30
CA TYR A 99 5.99 6.72 16.74
C TYR A 99 7.50 6.44 16.59
N CYS A 100 8.04 6.78 15.42
CA CYS A 100 9.46 6.63 15.11
C CYS A 100 10.03 7.99 14.72
N PHE A 101 11.10 8.37 15.40
CA PHE A 101 11.78 9.65 15.19
C PHE A 101 13.13 9.50 14.47
N THR A 102 13.50 8.27 14.09
CA THR A 102 14.69 8.02 13.26
C THR A 102 14.56 8.76 11.92
N SER A 103 15.51 9.64 11.65
CA SER A 103 15.64 10.42 10.43
C SER A 103 15.99 9.53 9.23
N GLN A 104 15.83 10.09 8.03
CA GLN A 104 16.20 9.41 6.79
C GLN A 104 17.72 9.19 6.67
N GLU A 105 18.53 10.13 7.16
CA GLU A 105 19.99 10.02 7.18
C GLU A 105 20.46 8.87 8.07
N GLU A 106 19.85 8.71 9.24
CA GLU A 106 20.17 7.60 10.15
C GLU A 106 19.79 6.24 9.54
N ILE A 107 18.65 6.16 8.85
CA ILE A 107 18.24 4.95 8.12
C ILE A 107 19.25 4.62 7.02
N GLU A 108 19.70 5.63 6.26
CA GLU A 108 20.66 5.42 5.18
C GLU A 108 22.03 5.00 5.73
N ARG A 109 22.50 5.60 6.83
CA ARG A 109 23.72 5.16 7.50
C ARG A 109 23.64 3.70 7.95
N GLN A 110 22.53 3.28 8.56
CA GLN A 110 22.34 1.87 8.95
C GLN A 110 22.33 0.94 7.74
N ARG A 111 21.77 1.39 6.60
CA ARG A 111 21.78 0.64 5.34
C ARG A 111 23.20 0.49 4.79
N GLN A 112 23.99 1.56 4.77
CA GLN A 112 25.39 1.51 4.30
C GLN A 112 26.23 0.58 5.19
N GLN A 113 26.08 0.66 6.52
CA GLN A 113 26.76 -0.26 7.45
C GLN A 113 26.38 -1.74 7.20
N ALA A 114 25.11 -2.03 6.95
CA ALA A 114 24.68 -3.39 6.60
C ALA A 114 25.33 -3.86 5.27
N LEU A 115 25.42 -2.97 4.28
CA LEU A 115 26.06 -3.26 3.00
C LEU A 115 27.57 -3.53 3.15
N GLU A 116 28.30 -2.69 3.89
CA GLU A 116 29.72 -2.87 4.21
C GLU A 116 29.99 -4.22 4.90
N ASN A 117 29.08 -4.59 5.81
CA ASN A 117 29.12 -5.87 6.52
C ASN A 117 28.59 -7.05 5.68
N LYS A 118 28.19 -6.84 4.42
CA LYS A 118 27.58 -7.83 3.52
C LYS A 118 26.34 -8.52 4.12
N GLN A 119 25.57 -7.78 4.90
CA GLN A 119 24.34 -8.22 5.55
C GLN A 119 23.12 -7.61 4.86
N HIS A 120 21.99 -8.32 4.93
CA HIS A 120 20.72 -7.77 4.49
C HIS A 120 20.25 -6.68 5.47
N PHE A 121 19.97 -5.49 4.95
CA PHE A 121 19.45 -4.40 5.78
C PHE A 121 18.01 -4.67 6.24
N ILE A 122 17.82 -4.81 7.55
CA ILE A 122 16.50 -4.85 8.18
C ILE A 122 16.41 -3.64 9.11
N PHE A 123 15.51 -2.70 8.79
CA PHE A 123 15.32 -1.53 9.62
C PHE A 123 14.60 -1.89 10.93
N ASN A 124 15.36 -1.87 12.03
CA ASN A 124 14.84 -2.03 13.38
C ASN A 124 14.89 -0.69 14.11
N SER A 125 13.74 0.00 14.17
CA SER A 125 13.66 1.26 14.90
C SER A 125 13.86 1.04 16.40
N GLU A 126 14.78 1.80 16.98
CA GLU A 126 14.98 1.86 18.43
C GLU A 126 13.77 2.41 19.18
N TRP A 127 12.92 3.21 18.52
CA TRP A 127 11.75 3.88 19.09
C TRP A 127 10.56 2.94 19.35
N ARG A 128 10.63 1.69 18.88
CA ARG A 128 9.54 0.71 18.93
C ARG A 128 8.95 0.48 20.32
N ASP A 129 9.81 0.46 21.32
CA ASP A 129 9.49 0.13 22.70
C ASP A 129 9.94 1.23 23.67
N LYS A 130 10.25 2.43 23.16
CA LYS A 130 10.65 3.57 23.98
C LYS A 130 9.45 4.19 24.67
N ASP A 131 9.70 4.68 25.88
CA ASP A 131 8.74 5.41 26.69
C ASP A 131 8.33 6.73 25.99
N PRO A 132 7.03 7.03 25.85
CA PRO A 132 6.57 8.30 25.28
C PRO A 132 7.10 9.57 25.97
N SER A 133 7.49 9.50 27.24
CA SER A 133 8.05 10.64 27.99
C SER A 133 9.40 11.13 27.46
N ILE A 134 10.13 10.30 26.69
CA ILE A 134 11.41 10.67 26.08
C ILE A 134 11.29 11.11 24.63
N TYR A 135 10.06 11.24 24.11
CA TYR A 135 9.87 11.63 22.71
C TYR A 135 10.34 13.06 22.47
N PRO A 136 11.11 13.30 21.40
CA PRO A 136 11.55 14.64 21.05
C PRO A 136 10.35 15.48 20.62
N THR A 137 10.33 16.75 21.02
CA THR A 137 9.22 17.68 20.75
C THR A 137 9.38 18.44 19.44
N ASP A 138 10.60 18.50 18.91
CA ASP A 138 11.00 19.24 17.72
C ASP A 138 11.02 18.38 16.45
N ILE A 139 11.02 17.05 16.58
CA ILE A 139 11.05 16.11 15.46
C ILE A 139 9.65 15.59 15.19
N LYS A 140 9.16 15.76 13.94
CA LYS A 140 7.91 15.15 13.49
C LYS A 140 8.11 13.63 13.29
N PRO A 141 7.37 12.77 14.02
CA PRO A 141 7.53 11.33 13.88
C PRO A 141 6.83 10.79 12.63
N VAL A 142 7.25 9.60 12.21
CA VAL A 142 6.46 8.72 11.35
C VAL A 142 5.77 7.64 12.20
N ILE A 143 4.64 7.13 11.72
CA ILE A 143 3.94 6.00 12.36
C ILE A 143 4.40 4.72 11.68
N ARG A 144 4.92 3.76 12.46
CA ARG A 144 5.33 2.44 11.97
C ARG A 144 4.48 1.34 12.59
N LEU A 145 4.21 0.30 11.81
CA LEU A 145 3.51 -0.89 12.30
C LEU A 145 4.39 -1.67 13.27
N LYS A 146 3.82 -2.09 14.40
CA LYS A 146 4.49 -2.91 15.43
C LYS A 146 4.29 -4.40 15.09
N THR A 147 4.82 -4.83 13.94
CA THR A 147 4.73 -6.23 13.50
C THR A 147 5.52 -7.15 14.44
N PRO A 148 5.04 -8.36 14.76
CA PRO A 148 5.81 -9.33 15.55
C PRO A 148 7.20 -9.57 14.94
N ARG A 149 8.24 -9.64 15.78
CA ARG A 149 9.62 -9.92 15.33
C ARG A 149 9.89 -11.42 15.14
N GLU A 150 9.07 -12.24 15.79
CA GLU A 150 9.19 -13.70 15.80
C GLU A 150 7.83 -14.32 15.49
N GLY A 151 7.86 -15.60 15.14
CA GLY A 151 6.69 -16.38 14.74
C GLY A 151 6.53 -16.47 13.22
N SER A 152 5.40 -17.01 12.79
CA SER A 152 5.08 -17.25 11.38
C SER A 152 3.68 -16.76 11.04
N ILE A 153 3.52 -16.22 9.83
CA ILE A 153 2.23 -15.88 9.26
C ILE A 153 1.94 -16.85 8.12
N THR A 154 0.85 -17.61 8.24
CA THR A 154 0.37 -18.50 7.18
C THR A 154 -0.75 -17.83 6.42
N ILE A 155 -0.59 -17.72 5.10
CA ILE A 155 -1.61 -17.19 4.19
C ILE A 155 -1.96 -18.28 3.18
N MET A 156 -3.23 -18.68 3.14
CA MET A 156 -3.74 -19.53 2.09
C MET A 156 -3.99 -18.67 0.85
N THR A 157 -3.28 -18.98 -0.24
CA THR A 157 -3.40 -18.27 -1.51
C THR A 157 -4.11 -19.14 -2.54
N LEU A 158 -4.92 -18.51 -3.40
CA LEU A 158 -5.55 -19.17 -4.55
C LEU A 158 -4.53 -19.56 -5.62
N TYR A 159 -3.39 -18.86 -5.67
CA TYR A 159 -2.33 -19.12 -6.63
C TYR A 159 -0.96 -18.77 -6.03
N LYS A 160 0.03 -19.65 -6.19
CA LYS A 160 1.41 -19.39 -5.79
C LYS A 160 2.23 -19.21 -7.07
N VAL A 161 2.79 -18.03 -7.28
CA VAL A 161 3.78 -17.81 -8.34
C VAL A 161 4.94 -18.75 -8.04
N ARG A 162 5.21 -19.67 -8.98
CA ARG A 162 6.41 -20.51 -8.94
C ARG A 162 7.63 -19.67 -9.34
#